data_AF-A0A7V9VDU4-F1
#
_entry.id   AF-A0A7V9VDU4-F1
#
_cell.length_a   1.000
_cell.length_b   1.000
_cell.length_c   1.000
_cell.angle_alpha   90.00
_cell.angle_beta   90.00
_cell.angle_gamma   90.00
#
_symmetry.space_group_name_H-M   'P 1'
#
loop_
_entity.id
_entity.type
_entity.pdbx_description
1 polymer ?
#
loop_
_entity_poly.entity_id
_entity_poly.type
_entity_poly.pdbx_seq_one_letter_code
_entity_poly.pdbx_strand_id
1 'polypeptide(L)'
;FPAASTVKVAILAALGREIDAGRVVLDQSRPPHPADRVGGSGVLAEMSPDLALAVADLAYLMIAISDNTASNALIRLVGLPAVNEHLDDLGLTSIHLGRPFLGRLPQPDEGENTVTANGLADLLTLIATDRAASPATCAWMRGMMTRQQHRDRLGRDLPPGVGFGGKSGSLPGIAHDAALLDGPGGTVAVVVLTEGVQDSHAADAAIGQIGRAAGNLVR
;
A
#
# COMPACT_ATOMS: atom_id res chain seq x y z
N PHE A 1 1.14 -12.57 -8.67
CA PHE A 1 0.09 -12.77 -7.64
C PHE A 1 -0.99 -11.71 -7.81
N PRO A 2 -2.27 -12.01 -7.55
CA PRO A 2 -3.28 -10.97 -7.31
C PRO A 2 -2.77 -10.07 -6.18
N ALA A 3 -2.72 -8.76 -6.41
CA ALA A 3 -2.04 -7.86 -5.48
C ALA A 3 -2.81 -7.62 -4.18
N ALA A 4 -4.12 -7.85 -4.19
CA ALA A 4 -5.00 -7.38 -3.14
C ALA A 4 -4.72 -5.88 -2.86
N SER A 5 -4.54 -5.50 -1.59
CA SER A 5 -4.27 -4.12 -1.20
C SER A 5 -2.79 -3.73 -1.17
N THR A 6 -1.84 -4.62 -1.48
CA THR A 6 -0.41 -4.23 -1.48
C THR A 6 -0.08 -3.29 -2.63
N VAL A 7 -0.84 -3.32 -3.74
CA VAL A 7 -0.74 -2.36 -4.85
C VAL A 7 -0.98 -0.90 -4.42
N LYS A 8 -1.58 -0.66 -3.25
CA LYS A 8 -1.78 0.70 -2.72
C LYS A 8 -0.47 1.43 -2.41
N VAL A 9 0.66 0.70 -2.27
CA VAL A 9 1.99 1.32 -2.19
C VAL A 9 2.38 1.97 -3.52
N ALA A 10 1.99 1.38 -4.66
CA ALA A 10 2.20 2.00 -5.97
C ALA A 10 1.33 3.25 -6.16
N ILE A 11 0.08 3.22 -5.69
CA ILE A 11 -0.80 4.40 -5.70
C ILE A 11 -0.19 5.52 -4.85
N LEU A 12 0.36 5.19 -3.67
CA LEU A 12 1.06 6.14 -2.81
C LEU A 12 2.30 6.76 -3.49
N ALA A 13 3.10 5.94 -4.19
CA ALA A 13 4.28 6.40 -4.92
C ALA A 13 3.92 7.33 -6.09
N ALA A 14 2.92 6.96 -6.89
CA ALA A 14 2.41 7.79 -7.97
C ALA A 14 1.86 9.12 -7.43
N LEU A 15 1.07 9.09 -6.35
CA LEU A 15 0.59 10.29 -5.67
C LEU A 15 1.75 11.18 -5.20
N GLY A 16 2.82 10.60 -4.64
CA GLY A 16 4.03 11.32 -4.27
C GLY A 16 4.65 12.07 -5.45
N ARG A 17 4.78 11.41 -6.61
CA ARG A 17 5.33 12.02 -7.83
C ARG A 17 4.45 13.15 -8.37
N GLU A 18 3.12 13.03 -8.25
CA GLU A 18 2.18 14.11 -8.58
C GLU A 18 2.31 15.32 -7.63
N ILE A 19 2.62 15.09 -6.36
CA ILE A 19 2.89 16.15 -5.37
C ILE A 19 4.19 16.88 -5.72
N ASP A 20 5.27 16.16 -6.00
CA ASP A 20 6.55 16.76 -6.41
C ASP A 20 6.43 17.59 -7.69
N ALA A 21 5.58 17.14 -8.62
CA ALA A 21 5.29 17.86 -9.85
C ALA A 21 4.38 19.08 -9.66
N GLY A 22 3.90 19.35 -8.44
CA GLY A 22 2.99 20.45 -8.13
C GLY A 22 1.58 20.29 -8.71
N ARG A 23 1.22 19.08 -9.18
CA ARG A 23 -0.10 18.78 -9.76
C ARG A 23 -1.12 18.39 -8.71
N VAL A 24 -0.66 17.93 -7.54
CA VAL A 24 -1.49 17.59 -6.38
C VAL A 24 -1.02 18.34 -5.15
N VAL A 25 -1.98 18.90 -4.39
CA VAL A 25 -1.72 19.58 -3.12
C VAL A 25 -2.30 18.76 -1.97
N LEU A 26 -1.50 18.49 -0.93
CA LEU A 26 -1.86 17.57 0.15
C LEU A 26 -3.02 18.05 1.03
N ASP A 27 -3.10 19.35 1.27
CA ASP A 27 -4.12 19.99 2.12
C ASP A 27 -5.44 20.28 1.38
N GLN A 28 -5.46 20.09 0.06
CA GLN A 28 -6.66 20.27 -0.74
C GLN A 28 -7.73 19.27 -0.26
N SER A 29 -8.83 19.82 0.26
CA SER A 29 -9.94 19.03 0.75
C SER A 29 -10.99 18.79 -0.33
N ARG A 30 -11.48 17.55 -0.42
CA ARG A 30 -12.58 17.19 -1.31
C ARG A 30 -13.33 15.95 -0.83
N PRO A 31 -14.62 15.81 -1.15
CA PRO A 31 -15.32 14.56 -0.95
C PRO A 31 -14.91 13.52 -2.00
N PRO A 32 -14.86 12.22 -1.66
CA PRO A 32 -14.79 11.15 -2.66
C PRO A 32 -15.97 11.25 -3.64
N HIS A 33 -15.73 11.01 -4.93
CA HIS A 33 -16.81 11.00 -5.91
C HIS A 33 -17.78 9.84 -5.60
N PRO A 34 -19.10 9.96 -5.85
CA PRO A 34 -20.05 8.87 -5.57
C PRO A 34 -19.66 7.52 -6.19
N ALA A 35 -19.08 7.53 -7.39
CA ALA A 35 -18.60 6.33 -8.08
C ALA A 35 -17.33 5.70 -7.46
N ASP A 36 -16.63 6.41 -6.58
CA ASP A 36 -15.44 5.89 -5.89
C ASP A 36 -15.82 5.11 -4.62
N ARG A 37 -17.04 5.32 -4.12
CA ARG A 37 -17.57 4.72 -2.90
C ARG A 37 -17.86 3.24 -3.12
N VAL A 38 -17.15 2.41 -2.38
CA VAL A 38 -17.20 0.97 -2.52
C VAL A 38 -16.96 0.28 -1.20
N GLY A 39 -17.61 -0.87 -1.01
CA GLY A 39 -17.44 -1.71 0.17
C GLY A 39 -16.09 -2.45 0.21
N GLY A 40 -15.99 -3.38 1.17
CA GLY A 40 -14.74 -4.02 1.56
C GLY A 40 -14.08 -3.25 2.71
N SER A 41 -12.74 -3.23 2.75
CA SER A 41 -11.99 -2.52 3.79
C SER A 41 -12.16 -1.01 3.68
N GLY A 42 -12.29 -0.35 4.83
CA GLY A 42 -12.46 1.10 4.94
C GLY A 42 -13.67 1.49 5.77
N VAL A 43 -13.81 2.79 5.95
CA VAL A 43 -14.95 3.42 6.65
C VAL A 43 -15.65 4.44 5.76
N LEU A 44 -14.98 5.00 4.75
CA LEU A 44 -15.51 6.12 3.98
C LEU A 44 -16.78 5.79 3.18
N ALA A 45 -16.98 4.53 2.80
CA ALA A 45 -18.21 4.11 2.13
C ALA A 45 -19.46 4.36 3.00
N GLU A 46 -19.31 4.23 4.32
CA GLU A 46 -20.39 4.36 5.32
C GLU A 46 -20.50 5.78 5.90
N MET A 47 -19.50 6.63 5.66
CA MET A 47 -19.51 8.01 6.12
C MET A 47 -20.36 8.90 5.21
N SER A 48 -20.74 10.08 5.72
CA SER A 48 -21.56 11.05 4.98
C SER A 48 -21.01 11.33 3.56
N PRO A 49 -21.87 11.41 2.53
CA PRO A 49 -21.47 11.60 1.14
C PRO A 49 -20.59 12.84 0.93
N ASP A 50 -20.93 13.93 1.61
CA ASP A 50 -20.31 15.24 1.46
C ASP A 50 -19.11 15.47 2.39
N LEU A 51 -18.65 14.44 3.10
CA LEU A 51 -17.47 14.55 3.95
C LEU A 51 -16.23 14.85 3.10
N ALA A 52 -15.78 16.10 3.14
CA ALA A 52 -14.54 16.53 2.51
C ALA A 52 -13.34 16.18 3.38
N LEU A 53 -12.33 15.57 2.77
CA LEU A 53 -11.08 15.17 3.42
C LEU A 53 -9.90 15.71 2.63
N ALA A 54 -8.82 16.06 3.34
CA ALA A 54 -7.57 16.43 2.68
C ALA A 54 -7.03 15.23 1.89
N VAL A 55 -6.26 15.48 0.82
CA VAL A 55 -5.57 14.40 0.09
C VAL A 55 -4.65 13.59 1.02
N ALA A 56 -4.03 14.26 1.99
CA ALA A 56 -3.24 13.60 3.04
C ALA A 56 -4.07 12.61 3.88
N ASP A 57 -5.32 12.93 4.19
CA ASP A 57 -6.21 12.07 4.98
C ASP A 57 -6.68 10.86 4.15
N LEU A 58 -6.95 11.06 2.87
CA LEU A 58 -7.25 9.96 1.95
C LEU A 58 -6.06 9.00 1.83
N ALA A 59 -4.83 9.52 1.73
CA ALA A 59 -3.62 8.71 1.71
C ALA A 59 -3.41 7.96 3.03
N TYR A 60 -3.67 8.62 4.16
CA TYR A 60 -3.65 7.99 5.47
C TYR A 60 -4.64 6.81 5.54
N LEU A 61 -5.91 7.02 5.18
CA LEU A 61 -6.94 5.97 5.24
C LEU A 61 -6.63 4.80 4.27
N MET A 62 -6.11 5.12 3.07
CA MET A 62 -5.67 4.13 2.10
C MET A 62 -4.57 3.21 2.66
N ILE A 63 -3.63 3.75 3.43
CA ILE A 63 -2.49 2.98 3.95
C ILE A 63 -2.82 2.34 5.30
N ALA A 64 -3.31 3.12 6.26
CA ALA A 64 -3.48 2.73 7.65
C ALA A 64 -4.50 1.60 7.83
N ILE A 65 -5.66 1.70 7.17
CA ILE A 65 -6.79 0.76 7.31
C ILE A 65 -7.24 0.16 5.97
N SER A 66 -6.46 0.40 4.91
CA SER A 66 -6.76 -0.13 3.59
C SER A 66 -8.10 0.35 3.01
N ASP A 67 -8.51 1.60 3.25
CA ASP A 67 -9.79 2.09 2.77
C ASP A 67 -9.88 2.09 1.23
N ASN A 68 -10.81 1.32 0.68
CA ASN A 68 -10.99 1.18 -0.76
C ASN A 68 -11.57 2.43 -1.42
N THR A 69 -12.46 3.15 -0.73
CA THR A 69 -13.05 4.39 -1.23
C THR A 69 -11.99 5.49 -1.30
N ALA A 70 -11.13 5.61 -0.27
CA ALA A 70 -9.99 6.52 -0.27
C ALA A 70 -9.01 6.18 -1.41
N SER A 71 -8.76 4.87 -1.62
CA SER A 71 -7.91 4.39 -2.71
C SER A 71 -8.46 4.80 -4.08
N ASN A 72 -9.76 4.60 -4.32
CA ASN A 72 -10.42 4.98 -5.57
C ASN A 72 -10.42 6.49 -5.79
N ALA A 73 -10.64 7.29 -4.75
CA ALA A 73 -10.56 8.74 -4.84
C ALA A 73 -9.15 9.23 -5.23
N LEU A 74 -8.11 8.57 -4.72
CA LEU A 74 -6.72 8.86 -5.10
C LEU A 74 -6.39 8.36 -6.52
N ILE A 75 -6.90 7.19 -6.93
CA ILE A 75 -6.79 6.72 -8.32
C ILE A 75 -7.47 7.71 -9.28
N ARG A 76 -8.65 8.24 -8.93
CA ARG A 76 -9.35 9.24 -9.74
C ARG A 76 -8.55 10.55 -9.83
N LEU A 77 -7.94 10.98 -8.74
CA LEU A 77 -7.10 12.17 -8.71
C LEU A 77 -5.88 12.02 -9.63
N VAL A 78 -5.13 10.94 -9.46
CA VAL A 78 -3.85 10.73 -10.15
C VAL A 78 -4.08 10.29 -11.60
N GLY A 79 -5.12 9.49 -11.83
CA GLY A 79 -5.36 8.77 -13.07
C GLY A 79 -4.76 7.37 -13.02
N LEU A 80 -5.57 6.35 -13.30
CA LEU A 80 -5.09 4.96 -13.34
C LEU A 80 -3.95 4.74 -14.36
N PRO A 81 -4.01 5.28 -15.60
CA PRO A 81 -2.88 5.19 -16.52
C PRO A 81 -1.61 5.82 -15.96
N ALA A 82 -1.73 7.01 -15.35
CA ALA A 82 -0.59 7.72 -14.76
C ALA A 82 0.08 6.93 -13.62
N VAL A 83 -0.70 6.18 -12.82
CA VAL A 83 -0.10 5.28 -11.80
C VAL A 83 0.85 4.26 -12.45
N ASN A 84 0.44 3.65 -13.57
CA ASN A 84 1.28 2.68 -14.27
C ASN A 84 2.45 3.35 -15.01
N GLU A 85 2.25 4.53 -15.61
CA GLU A 85 3.33 5.31 -16.23
C GLU A 85 4.43 5.67 -15.21
N HIS A 86 4.05 6.07 -13.99
CA HIS A 86 5.01 6.31 -12.90
C HIS A 86 5.76 5.06 -12.47
N LEU A 87 5.13 3.88 -12.53
CA LEU A 87 5.81 2.61 -12.27
C LEU A 87 6.82 2.29 -13.38
N ASP A 88 6.45 2.52 -14.65
CA ASP A 88 7.33 2.33 -15.80
C ASP A 88 8.54 3.26 -15.75
N ASP A 89 8.35 4.53 -15.39
CA ASP A 89 9.42 5.52 -15.17
C ASP A 89 10.43 5.06 -14.09
N LEU A 90 9.96 4.30 -13.09
CA LEU A 90 10.77 3.72 -12.03
C LEU A 90 11.35 2.35 -12.41
N GLY A 91 11.04 1.83 -13.59
CA GLY A 91 11.45 0.50 -14.06
C GLY A 91 10.70 -0.67 -13.40
N LEU A 92 9.55 -0.42 -12.77
CA LEU A 92 8.77 -1.38 -11.97
C LEU A 92 7.68 -2.09 -12.78
N THR A 93 8.06 -2.74 -13.89
CA THR A 93 7.13 -3.42 -14.81
C THR A 93 6.44 -4.66 -14.24
N SER A 94 6.82 -5.08 -13.02
CA SER A 94 6.25 -6.25 -12.33
C SER A 94 5.16 -5.90 -11.30
N ILE A 95 4.72 -4.63 -11.30
CA ILE A 95 3.54 -4.14 -10.58
C ILE A 95 2.60 -3.56 -11.62
N HIS A 96 1.32 -3.93 -11.56
CA HIS A 96 0.29 -3.39 -12.46
C HIS A 96 -1.00 -3.09 -11.71
N LEU A 97 -1.50 -1.86 -11.85
CA LEU A 97 -2.83 -1.45 -11.42
C LEU A 97 -3.78 -1.54 -12.62
N GLY A 98 -4.44 -2.68 -12.79
CA GLY A 98 -5.35 -2.95 -13.91
C GLY A 98 -6.78 -2.47 -13.70
N ARG A 99 -7.19 -2.22 -12.45
CA ARG A 99 -8.55 -1.77 -12.10
C ARG A 99 -8.62 -0.99 -10.78
N PRO A 100 -9.65 -0.14 -10.59
CA PRO A 100 -10.00 0.37 -9.28
C PRO A 100 -10.48 -0.74 -8.34
N PHE A 101 -10.63 -0.42 -7.05
CA PHE A 101 -11.19 -1.35 -6.06
C PHE A 101 -12.70 -1.45 -6.23
N LEU A 102 -13.21 -2.68 -6.37
CA LEU A 102 -14.63 -2.95 -6.65
C LEU A 102 -15.40 -3.55 -5.46
N GLY A 103 -14.74 -3.75 -4.30
CA GLY A 103 -15.32 -4.44 -3.15
C GLY A 103 -15.62 -5.93 -3.41
N ARG A 104 -15.15 -6.46 -4.55
CA ARG A 104 -15.26 -7.84 -4.98
C ARG A 104 -14.03 -8.28 -5.78
N LEU A 105 -13.90 -9.59 -5.95
CA LEU A 105 -12.94 -10.21 -6.85
C LEU A 105 -13.21 -9.81 -8.32
N PRO A 106 -12.18 -9.80 -9.18
CA PRO A 106 -12.36 -9.49 -10.60
C PRO A 106 -13.19 -10.58 -11.28
N GLN A 107 -13.89 -10.19 -12.34
CA GLN A 107 -14.54 -11.13 -13.27
C GLN A 107 -13.57 -11.48 -14.43
N PRO A 108 -13.79 -12.59 -15.18
CA PRO A 108 -12.84 -13.06 -16.20
C PRO A 108 -12.49 -12.05 -17.30
N ASP A 109 -13.36 -11.08 -17.56
CA ASP A 109 -13.21 -10.01 -18.56
C ASP A 109 -12.71 -8.68 -17.98
N GLU A 110 -12.48 -8.60 -16.68
CA GLU A 110 -11.94 -7.43 -15.99
C GLU A 110 -10.42 -7.52 -15.86
N GLY A 111 -9.74 -6.37 -15.96
CA GLY A 111 -8.32 -6.28 -15.60
C GLY A 111 -8.11 -6.61 -14.12
N GLU A 112 -6.92 -7.10 -13.76
CA GLU A 112 -6.56 -7.41 -12.38
C GLU A 112 -5.34 -6.64 -11.93
N ASN A 113 -5.30 -6.31 -10.64
CA ASN A 113 -4.15 -5.72 -9.99
C ASN A 113 -3.15 -6.84 -9.68
N THR A 114 -1.93 -6.74 -10.20
CA THR A 114 -0.93 -7.79 -10.09
C THR A 114 0.40 -7.26 -9.56
N VAL A 115 1.09 -8.10 -8.80
CA VAL A 115 2.41 -7.81 -8.22
C VAL A 115 3.28 -9.06 -8.23
N THR A 116 4.59 -8.84 -8.20
CA THR A 116 5.59 -9.81 -7.75
C THR A 116 6.18 -9.39 -6.41
N ALA A 117 6.77 -10.34 -5.67
CA ALA A 117 7.42 -10.02 -4.40
C ALA A 117 8.61 -9.07 -4.62
N ASN A 118 9.42 -9.34 -5.66
CA ASN A 118 10.56 -8.49 -6.02
C ASN A 118 10.12 -7.09 -6.44
N GLY A 119 9.07 -6.96 -7.26
CA GLY A 119 8.57 -5.63 -7.66
C GLY A 119 8.16 -4.75 -6.48
N LEU A 120 7.45 -5.33 -5.51
CA LEU A 120 7.12 -4.60 -4.27
C LEU A 120 8.36 -4.30 -3.44
N ALA A 121 9.32 -5.23 -3.34
CA ALA A 121 10.56 -5.01 -2.61
C ALA A 121 11.41 -3.90 -3.26
N ASP A 122 11.47 -3.84 -4.59
CA ASP A 122 12.14 -2.80 -5.37
C ASP A 122 11.47 -1.45 -5.14
N LEU A 123 10.14 -1.37 -5.21
CA LEU A 123 9.39 -0.15 -4.90
C LEU A 123 9.65 0.34 -3.47
N LEU A 124 9.58 -0.56 -2.48
CA LEU A 124 9.87 -0.23 -1.08
C LEU A 124 11.31 0.26 -0.91
N THR A 125 12.26 -0.34 -1.63
CA THR A 125 13.67 0.07 -1.62
C THR A 125 13.87 1.45 -2.25
N LEU A 126 13.17 1.76 -3.35
CA LEU A 126 13.18 3.09 -3.95
C LEU A 126 12.58 4.14 -3.02
N ILE A 127 11.49 3.80 -2.31
CA ILE A 127 10.93 4.67 -1.26
C ILE A 127 11.93 4.84 -0.11
N ALA A 128 12.58 3.77 0.36
CA ALA A 128 13.54 3.84 1.47
C ALA A 128 14.81 4.63 1.15
N THR A 129 15.21 4.66 -0.13
CA THR A 129 16.45 5.31 -0.61
C THR A 129 16.22 6.66 -1.28
N ASP A 130 15.05 7.26 -1.11
CA ASP A 130 14.68 8.57 -1.69
C ASP A 130 14.79 8.62 -3.23
N ARG A 131 14.50 7.49 -3.89
CA ARG A 131 14.55 7.34 -5.36
C ARG A 131 13.19 7.14 -6.03
N ALA A 132 12.13 6.89 -5.26
CA ALA A 132 10.77 6.82 -5.81
C ALA A 132 10.21 8.22 -6.18
N ALA A 133 10.61 9.23 -5.40
CA ALA A 133 10.19 10.63 -5.46
C ALA A 133 11.27 11.50 -4.79
N SER A 134 11.03 12.79 -4.59
CA SER A 134 11.90 13.68 -3.82
C SER A 134 12.13 13.16 -2.38
N PRO A 135 13.25 13.52 -1.73
CA PRO A 135 13.52 13.05 -0.35
C PRO A 135 12.42 13.42 0.65
N ALA A 136 11.83 14.62 0.53
CA ALA A 136 10.74 15.06 1.40
C ALA A 136 9.48 14.21 1.20
N THR A 137 9.14 13.90 -0.05
CA THR A 137 7.99 13.08 -0.40
C THR A 137 8.21 11.61 -0.03
N CYS A 138 9.41 11.06 -0.23
CA CYS A 138 9.75 9.72 0.24
C CYS A 138 9.67 9.61 1.77
N ALA A 139 10.13 10.63 2.50
CA ALA A 139 9.97 10.69 3.95
C ALA A 139 8.48 10.71 4.36
N TRP A 140 7.64 11.46 3.65
CA TRP A 140 6.19 11.46 3.86
C TRP A 140 5.56 10.08 3.58
N MET A 141 5.94 9.41 2.49
CA MET A 141 5.45 8.07 2.16
C MET A 141 5.82 7.05 3.24
N ARG A 142 7.08 7.05 3.70
CA ARG A 142 7.52 6.23 4.85
C ARG A 142 6.69 6.55 6.09
N GLY A 143 6.48 7.84 6.37
CA GLY A 143 5.62 8.31 7.46
C GLY A 143 4.20 7.73 7.40
N MET A 144 3.57 7.70 6.22
CA MET A 144 2.25 7.09 6.03
C MET A 144 2.27 5.58 6.27
N MET A 145 3.28 4.88 5.75
CA MET A 145 3.43 3.43 5.91
C MET A 145 3.58 3.01 7.37
N THR A 146 4.24 3.80 8.22
CA THR A 146 4.31 3.52 9.67
C THR A 146 2.98 3.61 10.41
N ARG A 147 1.94 4.18 9.78
CA ARG A 147 0.59 4.27 10.34
C ARG A 147 -0.26 3.01 10.09
N GLN A 148 0.31 1.99 9.46
CA GLN A 148 -0.35 0.70 9.25
C GLN A 148 -0.93 0.13 10.55
N GLN A 149 -2.22 -0.17 10.56
CA GLN A 149 -2.89 -0.75 11.74
C GLN A 149 -2.89 -2.28 11.73
N HIS A 150 -2.83 -2.91 10.55
CA HIS A 150 -2.70 -4.35 10.42
C HIS A 150 -1.23 -4.78 10.60
N ARG A 151 -0.85 -5.00 11.87
CA ARG A 151 0.51 -5.39 12.28
C ARG A 151 0.60 -6.85 12.75
N ASP A 152 -0.44 -7.62 12.52
CA ASP A 152 -0.60 -9.03 12.89
C ASP A 152 0.13 -10.02 11.95
N ARG A 153 0.86 -9.50 10.96
CA ARG A 153 1.71 -10.24 9.99
C ARG A 153 3.20 -9.97 10.19
N LEU A 154 3.91 -9.32 9.25
CA LEU A 154 5.36 -9.07 9.37
C LEU A 154 5.67 -8.25 10.63
N GLY A 155 4.72 -7.42 11.06
CA GLY A 155 4.81 -6.64 12.30
C GLY A 155 4.61 -7.42 13.61
N ARG A 156 4.17 -8.69 13.57
CA ARG A 156 3.61 -9.41 14.73
C ARG A 156 4.62 -9.72 15.80
N ASP A 157 5.73 -10.32 15.38
CA ASP A 157 6.77 -10.84 16.27
C ASP A 157 8.06 -10.02 16.17
N LEU A 158 7.95 -8.73 15.80
CA LEU A 158 9.12 -7.90 15.59
C LEU A 158 9.92 -7.75 16.88
N PRO A 159 11.25 -7.85 16.80
CA PRO A 159 12.08 -7.66 17.96
C PRO A 159 11.94 -6.22 18.53
N PRO A 160 11.98 -6.01 19.86
CA PRO A 160 11.99 -4.68 20.45
C PRO A 160 13.01 -3.74 19.80
N GLY A 161 12.57 -2.51 19.53
CA GLY A 161 13.38 -1.46 18.88
C GLY A 161 13.32 -1.44 17.35
N VAL A 162 12.73 -2.46 16.71
CA VAL A 162 12.55 -2.49 15.25
C VAL A 162 11.27 -1.75 14.86
N GLY A 163 11.40 -0.72 14.02
CA GLY A 163 10.30 0.00 13.41
C GLY A 163 9.63 -0.81 12.29
N PHE A 164 8.40 -0.42 11.98
CA PHE A 164 7.57 -1.08 10.97
C PHE A 164 6.80 -0.04 10.18
N GLY A 165 6.91 -0.09 8.86
CA GLY A 165 6.01 0.62 7.96
C GLY A 165 5.68 -0.24 6.76
N GLY A 166 4.40 -0.50 6.51
CA GLY A 166 4.03 -1.45 5.47
C GLY A 166 2.59 -1.37 4.99
N LYS A 167 2.26 -2.30 4.11
CA LYS A 167 0.93 -2.48 3.54
C LYS A 167 0.56 -3.95 3.47
N SER A 168 -0.49 -4.30 4.20
CA SER A 168 -1.14 -5.59 4.15
C SER A 168 -2.02 -5.74 2.90
N GLY A 169 -2.23 -6.98 2.46
CA GLY A 169 -3.21 -7.33 1.43
C GLY A 169 -3.97 -8.60 1.79
N SER A 170 -5.29 -8.60 1.63
CA SER A 170 -6.13 -9.75 1.95
C SER A 170 -7.24 -9.92 0.93
N LEU A 171 -7.43 -11.17 0.50
CA LEU A 171 -8.52 -11.68 -0.32
C LEU A 171 -8.79 -13.13 0.14
N PRO A 172 -9.92 -13.76 -0.25
CA PRO A 172 -10.10 -15.19 -0.05
C PRO A 172 -8.88 -15.98 -0.58
N GLY A 173 -8.25 -16.80 0.26
CA GLY A 173 -7.04 -17.56 -0.10
C GLY A 173 -5.72 -16.77 -0.06
N ILE A 174 -5.72 -15.50 0.33
CA ILE A 174 -4.55 -14.61 0.26
C ILE A 174 -4.34 -13.84 1.57
N ALA A 175 -3.12 -13.92 2.13
CA ALA A 175 -2.60 -13.14 3.24
C ALA A 175 -1.22 -12.55 2.85
N HIS A 176 -1.22 -11.37 2.23
CA HIS A 176 -0.01 -10.66 1.83
C HIS A 176 0.44 -9.65 2.87
N ASP A 177 1.74 -9.39 2.92
CA ASP A 177 2.30 -8.24 3.63
C ASP A 177 3.59 -7.75 2.96
N ALA A 178 3.79 -6.44 2.92
CA ALA A 178 4.94 -5.79 2.30
C ALA A 178 5.36 -4.60 3.16
N ALA A 179 6.56 -4.64 3.73
CA ALA A 179 6.98 -3.69 4.75
C ALA A 179 8.46 -3.31 4.67
N LEU A 180 8.77 -2.11 5.14
CA LEU A 180 10.09 -1.69 5.58
C LEU A 180 10.20 -1.97 7.08
N LEU A 181 11.29 -2.61 7.47
CA LEU A 181 11.70 -2.79 8.86
C LEU A 181 12.96 -1.95 9.08
N ASP A 182 12.92 -1.05 10.07
CA ASP A 182 13.99 -0.11 10.36
C ASP A 182 14.56 -0.30 11.78
N GLY A 183 15.87 -0.12 11.92
CA GLY A 183 16.56 -0.18 13.21
C GLY A 183 18.01 0.31 13.11
N PRO A 184 18.80 0.19 14.19
CA PRO A 184 20.18 0.68 14.22
C PRO A 184 21.10 0.07 13.15
N GLY A 185 20.84 -1.17 12.73
CA GLY A 185 21.57 -1.88 11.68
C GLY A 185 21.20 -1.45 10.25
N GLY A 186 20.17 -0.61 10.08
CA GLY A 186 19.72 -0.11 8.79
C GLY A 186 18.24 -0.39 8.53
N THR A 187 17.88 -0.46 7.24
CA THR A 187 16.50 -0.71 6.81
C THR A 187 16.47 -1.85 5.81
N VAL A 188 15.52 -2.78 5.96
CA VAL A 188 15.28 -3.88 5.03
C VAL A 188 13.84 -3.86 4.52
N ALA A 189 13.67 -4.08 3.22
CA ALA A 189 12.36 -4.33 2.62
C ALA A 189 12.05 -5.84 2.67
N VAL A 190 10.88 -6.19 3.19
CA VAL A 190 10.41 -7.58 3.32
C VAL A 190 9.03 -7.69 2.69
N VAL A 191 8.86 -8.65 1.77
CA VAL A 191 7.60 -8.90 1.08
C VAL A 191 7.27 -10.37 1.15
N VAL A 192 6.07 -10.69 1.62
CA VAL A 192 5.54 -12.05 1.63
C VAL A 192 4.22 -12.08 0.87
N LEU A 193 4.20 -12.87 -0.21
CA LEU A 193 3.02 -13.14 -1.00
C LEU A 193 2.64 -14.62 -0.83
N THR A 194 1.35 -14.89 -0.62
CA THR A 194 0.79 -16.21 -0.34
C THR A 194 -0.38 -16.50 -1.26
N GLU A 195 -0.63 -17.76 -1.57
CA GLU A 195 -1.82 -18.20 -2.31
C GLU A 195 -2.35 -19.49 -1.68
N GLY A 196 -3.64 -19.77 -1.85
CA GLY A 196 -4.26 -21.00 -1.34
C GLY A 196 -4.40 -21.08 0.19
N VAL A 197 -4.32 -19.95 0.90
CA VAL A 197 -4.43 -19.88 2.36
C VAL A 197 -5.81 -20.36 2.82
N GLN A 198 -5.85 -21.45 3.58
CA GLN A 198 -7.09 -21.99 4.18
C GLN A 198 -7.31 -21.48 5.61
N ASP A 199 -6.23 -21.28 6.36
CA ASP A 199 -6.22 -20.75 7.72
C ASP A 199 -5.41 -19.45 7.73
N SER A 200 -6.11 -18.31 7.77
CA SER A 200 -5.47 -17.00 7.79
C SER A 200 -4.69 -16.76 9.08
N HIS A 201 -5.14 -17.29 10.23
CA HIS A 201 -4.45 -17.08 11.49
C HIS A 201 -3.08 -17.78 11.51
N ALA A 202 -3.04 -19.02 11.01
CA ALA A 202 -1.80 -19.76 10.84
C ALA A 202 -0.86 -19.08 9.84
N ALA A 203 -1.39 -18.58 8.72
CA ALA A 203 -0.61 -17.82 7.74
C ALA A 203 -0.02 -16.54 8.36
N ASP A 204 -0.83 -15.75 9.06
CA ASP A 204 -0.40 -14.51 9.72
C ASP A 204 0.69 -14.78 10.76
N ALA A 205 0.58 -15.88 11.52
CA ALA A 205 1.62 -16.31 12.46
C ALA A 205 2.93 -16.70 11.75
N ALA A 206 2.85 -17.45 10.64
CA ALA A 206 4.03 -17.81 9.86
C ALA A 206 4.72 -16.58 9.25
N ILE A 207 3.94 -15.62 8.74
CA ILE A 207 4.46 -14.34 8.25
C ILE A 207 5.11 -13.54 9.39
N GLY A 208 4.56 -13.59 10.61
CA GLY A 208 5.18 -13.02 11.81
C GLY A 208 6.56 -13.59 12.11
N GLN A 209 6.76 -14.89 11.95
CA GLN A 209 8.07 -15.52 12.13
C GLN A 209 9.09 -15.04 11.08
N ILE A 210 8.66 -14.84 9.83
CA ILE A 210 9.49 -14.24 8.78
C ILE A 210 9.86 -12.80 9.17
N GLY A 211 8.88 -12.02 9.62
CA GLY A 211 9.09 -10.65 10.12
C GLY A 211 10.12 -10.59 11.26
N ARG A 212 10.01 -11.48 12.25
CA ARG A 212 10.99 -11.61 13.33
C ARG A 212 12.40 -11.91 12.82
N ALA A 213 12.53 -12.87 11.91
CA ALA A 213 13.81 -13.27 11.36
C ALA A 213 14.48 -12.11 10.60
N ALA A 214 13.72 -11.40 9.77
CA ALA A 214 14.22 -10.22 9.05
C ALA A 214 14.51 -9.04 9.99
N GLY A 215 13.68 -8.82 11.01
CA GLY A 215 13.87 -7.78 12.01
C GLY A 215 15.18 -7.93 12.77
N ASN A 216 15.68 -9.16 12.99
CA ASN A 216 16.98 -9.38 13.61
C ASN A 216 18.17 -8.88 12.76
N LEU A 217 18.00 -8.65 11.46
CA LEU A 217 19.06 -8.13 10.57
C LEU A 217 19.28 -6.62 10.75
N VAL A 218 18.29 -5.90 11.28
CA VAL A 218 18.32 -4.43 11.42
C VAL A 218 18.42 -3.96 12.87
N ARG A 219 18.55 -4.90 13.82
CA ARG A 219 18.78 -4.57 15.24
C ARG A 219 20.18 -4.01 15.49
#